data_AF-A0A1Y2L5A9-F1
#
_entry.id   AF-A0A1Y2L5A9-F1
#
_cell.length_a   1.000
_cell.length_b   1.000
_cell.length_c   1.000
_cell.angle_alpha   90.00
_cell.angle_beta   90.00
_cell.angle_gamma   90.00
#
_symmetry.space_group_name_H-M   'P 1'
#
loop_
_entity.id
_entity.type
_entity.pdbx_description
1 polymer ?
#
loop_
_entity_poly.entity_id
_entity_poly.type
_entity_poly.pdbx_seq_one_letter_code
_entity_poly.pdbx_strand_id
1 'polypeptide(L)'
;MANAQIDGIKTTLEKLSGELGEMSQMAAHHFDELHDAVNNVASHTLAMEAIISAILANIEIDENAVSAWIRAKTAEFSSPEHGESAAEGIARDFLNKK
;
A
#
# COMPACT_ATOMS: atom_id res chain seq x y z
N MET A 1 -22.59 -48.09 -17.96
CA MET A 1 -21.33 -47.62 -17.33
C MET A 1 -20.94 -46.22 -17.76
N ALA A 2 -21.09 -45.82 -19.03
CA ALA A 2 -20.78 -44.45 -19.49
C ALA A 2 -21.63 -43.32 -18.84
N ASN A 3 -22.93 -43.53 -18.62
CA ASN A 3 -23.79 -42.49 -18.00
C ASN A 3 -23.38 -42.16 -16.56
N ALA A 4 -22.98 -43.15 -15.75
CA ALA A 4 -22.55 -42.92 -14.37
C ALA A 4 -21.26 -42.10 -14.28
N GLN A 5 -20.35 -42.25 -15.25
CA GLN A 5 -19.13 -41.43 -15.33
C GLN A 5 -19.44 -40.00 -15.75
N ILE A 6 -20.38 -39.80 -16.69
CA ILE A 6 -20.82 -38.47 -17.11
C ILE A 6 -21.51 -37.73 -15.97
N ASP A 7 -22.36 -38.42 -15.19
CA ASP A 7 -23.03 -37.81 -14.03
C ASP A 7 -22.03 -37.45 -12.91
N GLY A 8 -20.98 -38.27 -12.72
CA GLY A 8 -19.87 -37.94 -11.81
C GLY A 8 -19.07 -36.70 -12.25
N ILE A 9 -18.83 -36.55 -13.55
CA ILE A 9 -18.17 -35.36 -14.12
C ILE A 9 -19.05 -34.11 -13.92
N LYS A 10 -20.36 -34.20 -14.18
CA LYS A 10 -21.29 -33.09 -13.94
C LYS A 10 -21.29 -32.65 -12.48
N THR A 11 -21.38 -33.59 -11.55
CA THR A 11 -21.35 -33.31 -10.11
C THR A 11 -20.05 -32.60 -9.71
N THR A 12 -18.92 -33.03 -10.28
CA THR A 12 -17.61 -32.42 -10.02
C THR A 12 -17.52 -31.00 -10.59
N LEU A 13 -18.05 -30.76 -11.80
CA LEU A 13 -18.10 -29.44 -12.41
C LEU A 13 -19.02 -28.48 -11.65
N GLU A 14 -20.17 -28.95 -11.17
CA GLU A 14 -21.08 -28.17 -10.34
C GLU A 14 -20.42 -27.78 -9.01
N LYS A 15 -19.73 -28.73 -8.36
CA LYS A 15 -18.95 -28.46 -7.14
C LYS A 15 -17.83 -27.44 -7.38
N LEU A 16 -17.06 -27.61 -8.45
CA LEU A 16 -15.99 -26.68 -8.82
C LEU A 16 -16.54 -25.29 -9.12
N SER A 17 -17.67 -25.19 -9.84
CA SER A 17 -18.32 -23.91 -10.10
C SER A 17 -18.79 -23.23 -8.81
N GLY A 18 -19.27 -24.00 -7.83
CA GLY A 18 -19.63 -23.50 -6.50
C GLY A 18 -18.41 -22.96 -5.75
N GLU A 19 -17.35 -23.75 -5.65
CA GLU A 19 -16.09 -23.37 -4.98
C GLU A 19 -15.44 -22.14 -5.63
N LEU A 20 -15.47 -22.04 -6.96
CA LEU A 20 -15.00 -20.85 -7.68
C LEU A 20 -15.85 -19.61 -7.37
N GLY A 21 -17.17 -19.77 -7.24
CA GLY A 21 -18.08 -18.69 -6.86
C GLY A 21 -17.81 -18.18 -5.44
N GLU A 22 -17.63 -19.08 -4.48
CA GLU A 22 -17.28 -18.75 -3.09
C GLU A 22 -15.93 -18.05 -3.00
N MET A 23 -14.91 -18.56 -3.70
CA MET A 23 -13.59 -17.95 -3.76
C MET A 23 -13.64 -16.54 -4.37
N SER A 24 -14.45 -16.33 -5.40
CA SER A 24 -14.65 -15.00 -5.99
C SER A 24 -15.28 -14.01 -5.00
N GLN A 25 -16.24 -14.44 -4.18
CA GLN A 25 -16.86 -13.59 -3.17
C GLN A 25 -15.88 -13.28 -2.02
N MET A 26 -15.10 -14.26 -1.58
CA MET A 26 -14.08 -14.07 -0.55
C MET A 26 -12.99 -13.10 -1.03
N ALA A 27 -12.55 -13.21 -2.28
CA ALA A 27 -11.59 -12.28 -2.87
C ALA A 27 -12.15 -10.85 -2.90
N ALA A 28 -13.42 -10.68 -3.30
CA ALA A 28 -14.07 -9.37 -3.30
C ALA A 28 -14.11 -8.75 -1.89
N HIS A 29 -14.48 -9.55 -0.88
CA HIS A 29 -14.49 -9.09 0.50
C HIS A 29 -13.10 -8.64 0.98
N HIS A 30 -12.05 -9.41 0.69
CA HIS A 30 -10.69 -9.00 1.05
C HIS A 30 -10.23 -7.74 0.31
N PHE A 31 -10.68 -7.51 -0.92
CA PHE A 31 -10.40 -6.25 -1.61
C PHE A 31 -11.06 -5.06 -0.93
N ASP A 32 -12.31 -5.22 -0.45
CA ASP A 32 -12.99 -4.16 0.30
C ASP A 32 -12.27 -3.88 1.63
N GLU A 33 -11.88 -4.92 2.38
CA GLU A 33 -11.11 -4.77 3.62
C GLU A 33 -9.75 -4.09 3.39
N LEU A 34 -9.04 -4.48 2.32
CA LEU A 34 -7.77 -3.84 1.94
C LEU A 34 -7.97 -2.38 1.55
N HIS A 35 -9.03 -2.07 0.81
CA HIS A 35 -9.36 -0.71 0.43
C HIS A 35 -9.62 0.17 1.66
N ASP A 36 -10.40 -0.32 2.62
CA ASP A 36 -10.68 0.40 3.86
C ASP A 36 -9.42 0.61 4.71
N ALA A 37 -8.56 -0.41 4.80
CA ALA A 37 -7.29 -0.31 5.51
C ALA A 37 -6.36 0.74 4.86
N VAL A 38 -6.23 0.73 3.53
CA VAL A 38 -5.44 1.71 2.80
C VAL A 38 -5.99 3.13 3.00
N ASN A 39 -7.31 3.30 2.94
CA ASN A 39 -7.94 4.59 3.15
C ASN A 39 -7.71 5.13 4.58
N ASN A 40 -7.71 4.24 5.57
CA ASN A 40 -7.42 4.60 6.96
C ASN A 40 -5.95 5.04 7.12
N VAL A 41 -4.99 4.29 6.55
CA VAL A 41 -3.56 4.66 6.56
C VAL A 41 -3.33 5.99 5.86
N ALA A 42 -3.98 6.22 4.71
CA ALA A 42 -3.89 7.48 3.99
C ALA A 42 -4.42 8.65 4.84
N SER A 43 -5.58 8.48 5.47
CA SER A 43 -6.21 9.48 6.34
C SER A 43 -5.31 9.84 7.53
N HIS A 44 -4.72 8.84 8.19
CA HIS A 44 -3.78 9.06 9.28
C HIS A 44 -2.48 9.74 8.82
N THR A 45 -1.97 9.38 7.64
CA THR A 45 -0.77 10.00 7.06
C THR A 45 -1.01 11.49 6.78
N LEU A 46 -2.16 11.85 6.21
CA LEU A 46 -2.55 13.24 5.98
C LEU A 46 -2.71 14.02 7.30
N ALA A 47 -3.30 13.40 8.33
CA ALA A 47 -3.42 14.02 9.64
C ALA A 47 -2.03 14.28 10.27
N MET A 48 -1.10 13.33 10.15
CA MET A 48 0.28 13.50 10.61
C MET A 48 1.00 14.63 9.84
N GLU A 49 0.84 14.69 8.51
CA GLU A 49 1.41 15.76 7.68
C GLU A 49 0.92 17.14 8.13
N ALA A 50 -0.39 17.29 8.39
CA ALA A 50 -0.95 18.55 8.86
C ALA A 50 -0.39 18.96 10.24
N ILE A 51 -0.31 18.02 11.19
CA ILE A 51 0.25 18.26 12.53
C ILE A 51 1.72 18.67 12.43
N ILE A 52 2.52 17.91 11.67
CA ILE A 52 3.95 18.19 11.49
C ILE A 52 4.13 19.56 10.82
N SER A 53 3.36 19.88 9.80
CA SER A 53 3.41 21.19 9.12
C SER A 53 3.14 22.35 10.09
N ALA A 54 2.14 22.21 10.96
CA ALA A 54 1.83 23.21 11.98
C ALA A 54 2.95 23.38 13.02
N ILE A 55 3.60 22.28 13.41
CA ILE A 55 4.77 22.31 14.31
C ILE A 55 5.94 23.00 13.63
N LEU A 56 6.26 22.61 12.40
CA LEU A 56 7.42 23.09 11.65
C LEU A 56 7.32 24.59 11.31
N ALA A 57 6.13 25.17 11.25
CA ALA A 57 5.95 26.62 11.11
C ALA A 57 6.64 27.44 12.21
N ASN A 58 6.92 26.83 13.37
CA ASN A 58 7.49 27.50 14.53
C ASN A 58 8.90 27.01 14.90
N ILE A 59 9.50 26.14 14.07
CA ILE A 59 10.81 25.53 14.33
C ILE A 59 11.74 25.80 13.15
N GLU A 60 12.97 26.20 13.44
CA GLU A 60 14.04 26.30 12.45
C GLU A 60 14.56 24.89 12.12
N ILE A 61 14.70 24.59 10.83
CA ILE A 61 15.06 23.26 10.34
C ILE A 61 16.40 23.37 9.61
N ASP A 62 17.34 22.51 9.95
CA ASP A 62 18.53 22.28 9.13
C ASP A 62 18.18 21.35 7.97
N GLU A 63 17.92 21.93 6.80
CA GLU A 63 17.54 21.21 5.58
C GLU A 63 18.59 20.18 5.13
N ASN A 64 19.88 20.44 5.39
CA ASN A 64 20.95 19.53 5.04
C ASN A 64 20.95 18.31 5.96
N ALA A 65 20.75 18.53 7.26
CA ALA A 65 20.64 17.45 8.23
C ALA A 65 19.41 16.56 7.96
N VAL A 66 18.25 17.17 7.64
CA VAL A 66 17.04 16.44 7.27
C VAL A 66 17.26 15.62 6.00
N SER A 67 17.79 16.23 4.94
CA SER A 67 18.06 15.54 3.68
C SER A 67 19.05 14.38 3.84
N ALA A 68 20.10 14.56 4.64
CA ALA A 68 21.07 13.50 4.95
C ALA A 68 20.44 12.37 5.76
N TRP A 69 19.59 12.69 6.73
CA TRP A 69 18.86 11.69 7.52
C TRP A 69 17.91 10.87 6.64
N ILE A 70 17.16 11.53 5.75
CA ILE A 70 16.26 10.84 4.81
C ILE A 70 17.05 9.88 3.95
N ARG A 71 18.13 10.32 3.30
CA ARG A 71 19.03 9.45 2.53
C ARG A 71 19.47 8.21 3.29
N ALA A 72 19.94 8.39 4.52
CA ALA A 72 20.40 7.30 5.36
C ALA A 72 19.26 6.31 5.66
N LYS A 73 18.05 6.82 5.93
CA LYS A 73 16.89 5.97 6.21
C LYS A 73 16.33 5.30 4.97
N THR A 74 16.29 5.94 3.81
CA THR A 74 15.82 5.27 2.61
C THR A 74 16.79 4.17 2.18
N ALA A 75 18.10 4.40 2.31
CA ALA A 75 19.13 3.39 2.01
C ALA A 75 18.99 2.09 2.82
N GLU A 76 18.40 2.13 4.03
CA GLU A 76 18.09 0.94 4.83
C GLU A 76 17.05 0.02 4.15
N PHE A 77 16.23 0.55 3.24
CA PHE A 77 15.08 -0.15 2.64
C PHE A 77 15.06 -0.13 1.10
N SER A 78 15.97 0.60 0.44
CA SER A 78 16.03 0.72 -1.02
C SER A 78 17.22 -0.02 -1.63
N SER A 79 17.02 -0.66 -2.80
CA SER A 79 18.12 -1.29 -3.54
C SER A 79 19.10 -0.24 -4.10
N PRO A 80 20.43 -0.51 -4.12
CA PRO A 80 21.47 0.47 -4.48
C PRO A 80 21.40 1.05 -5.90
N GLU A 81 20.56 0.47 -6.77
CA GLU A 81 20.54 0.72 -8.21
C GLU A 81 19.67 1.91 -8.62
N HIS A 82 18.99 2.55 -7.67
CA HIS A 82 18.08 3.65 -7.95
C HIS A 82 18.72 4.94 -7.47
N GLY A 83 18.76 5.97 -8.33
CA GLY A 83 19.21 7.32 -7.98
C GLY A 83 18.36 7.95 -6.86
N GLU A 84 18.38 9.29 -6.73
CA GLU A 84 17.65 10.04 -5.69
C GLU A 84 16.33 9.39 -5.25
N SER A 85 16.21 9.07 -3.95
CA SER A 85 15.05 8.34 -3.46
C SER A 85 13.78 9.19 -3.54
N ALA A 86 12.61 8.57 -3.76
CA ALA A 86 11.34 9.31 -3.80
C ALA A 86 11.10 10.13 -2.51
N ALA A 87 11.60 9.65 -1.37
CA ALA A 87 11.55 10.35 -0.09
C ALA A 87 12.36 11.66 -0.09
N GLU A 88 13.53 11.69 -0.75
CA GLU A 88 14.31 12.93 -0.92
C GLU A 88 13.59 13.95 -1.78
N GLY A 89 12.94 13.50 -2.88
CA GLY A 89 12.14 14.38 -3.73
C GLY A 89 11.00 15.05 -2.96
N ILE A 90 10.22 14.27 -2.20
CA ILE A 90 9.11 14.78 -1.39
C ILE A 90 9.61 15.77 -0.32
N ALA A 91 10.71 15.45 0.35
CA ALA A 91 11.27 16.31 1.38
C ALA A 91 11.75 17.64 0.83
N ARG A 92 12.44 17.63 -0.32
CA ARG A 92 12.84 18.85 -1.02
C ARG A 92 11.63 19.71 -1.39
N ASP A 93 10.60 19.11 -1.97
CA ASP A 93 9.39 19.83 -2.35
C ASP A 93 8.66 20.43 -1.15
N PHE A 94 8.71 19.75 0.00
CA PHE A 94 8.13 20.23 1.25
C PHE A 94 8.93 21.40 1.86
N LEU A 95 10.26 21.28 1.92
CA LEU A 95 11.14 22.33 2.45
C LEU A 95 11.11 23.60 1.60
N ASN A 96 11.06 23.46 0.27
CA ASN A 96 10.96 24.60 -0.66
C ASN A 96 9.61 25.35 -0.61
N LYS A 97 8.58 24.79 0.03
CA LYS A 97 7.25 25.42 0.18
C LYS A 97 7.12 26.27 1.45
N LYS A 98 8.12 26.26 2.33
CA LYS A 98 8.16 27.07 3.55
C LYS A 98 8.66 28.49 3.25
#